data_AF-A0A5C8ME00-F1
#
_entry.id   AF-A0A5C8ME00-F1
#
_cell.length_a   1.000
_cell.length_b   1.000
_cell.length_c   1.000
_cell.angle_alpha   90.00
_cell.angle_beta   90.00
_cell.angle_gamma   90.00
#
_symmetry.space_group_name_H-M   'P 1'
#
loop_
_entity.id
_entity.type
_entity.pdbx_description
1 polymer ?
#
loop_
_entity_poly.entity_id
_entity_poly.type
_entity_poly.pdbx_seq_one_letter_code
_entity_poly.pdbx_strand_id
1 'polypeptide(L)'
;PVLKKTKTGYSTSAEVLEKLAPQHEIVEKILHYRQLGKLQSTYIEGLLKVVHHDTNKVHTIFNQALTQTGRLSSTEPNLQNIPIRLEEGRKIRQAFVPSEPDWVIFSADYSQIELRVLAHIANDENLIDAFRHDLDIHTKTAMDIFHVNEDEVTPNMRRQAKAACLASLHLHSHEK
;
A
#
# COMPACT_ATOMS: atom_id res chain seq x y z
N PRO A 1 7.44 18.78 20.15
CA PRO A 1 8.85 19.00 19.75
C PRO A 1 9.01 18.82 18.24
N VAL A 2 10.05 19.41 17.66
CA VAL A 2 10.36 19.27 16.23
C VAL A 2 11.14 17.97 16.02
N LEU A 3 10.55 17.00 15.32
CA LEU A 3 11.19 15.69 15.07
C LEU A 3 11.92 15.60 13.72
N LYS A 4 11.47 16.36 12.70
CA LYS A 4 12.03 16.34 11.35
C LYS A 4 11.78 17.67 10.63
N LYS A 5 12.71 18.07 9.75
CA LYS A 5 12.57 19.25 8.88
C LYS A 5 12.55 18.84 7.41
N THR A 6 11.85 19.59 6.58
CA THR A 6 11.88 19.54 5.12
C THR A 6 12.66 20.75 4.59
N LYS A 7 12.92 20.80 3.27
CA LYS A 7 13.58 21.95 2.63
C LYS A 7 12.86 23.28 2.90
N THR A 8 11.56 23.25 3.15
CA THR A 8 10.69 24.43 3.30
C THR A 8 10.21 24.69 4.73
N GLY A 9 10.55 23.84 5.71
CA GLY A 9 10.13 24.06 7.11
C GLY A 9 10.03 22.80 7.95
N TYR A 10 9.09 22.80 8.90
CA TYR A 10 8.86 21.65 9.79
C TYR A 10 8.08 20.55 9.08
N SER A 11 8.49 19.30 9.27
CA SER A 11 7.75 18.18 8.71
C SER A 11 6.46 17.95 9.50
N THR A 12 5.36 17.76 8.79
CA THR A 12 4.10 17.30 9.34
C THR A 12 3.67 16.00 8.65
N SER A 13 4.60 15.14 8.22
CA SER A 13 4.23 13.85 7.62
C SER A 13 3.44 12.98 8.61
N ALA A 14 2.69 12.00 8.11
CA ALA A 14 1.94 11.07 8.95
C ALA A 14 2.86 10.39 9.99
N GLU A 15 4.03 9.91 9.58
CA GLU A 15 5.05 9.31 10.47
C GLU A 15 5.49 10.24 11.61
N VAL A 16 5.65 11.54 11.34
CA VAL A 16 6.03 12.52 12.36
C VAL A 16 4.85 12.80 13.29
N LEU A 17 3.65 12.94 12.74
CA LEU A 17 2.45 13.19 13.52
C LEU A 17 2.07 11.99 14.41
N GLU A 18 2.22 10.76 13.95
CA GLU A 18 2.00 9.55 14.76
C GLU A 18 2.90 9.54 16.01
N LYS A 19 4.17 9.96 15.88
CA LYS A 19 5.09 10.10 17.03
C LYS A 19 4.71 11.26 17.96
N LEU A 20 3.99 12.25 17.46
CA LEU A 20 3.51 13.41 18.24
C LEU A 20 2.11 13.21 18.82
N ALA A 21 1.36 12.18 18.38
CA ALA A 21 0.00 11.91 18.82
C ALA A 21 -0.14 11.82 20.36
N PRO A 22 0.78 11.16 21.10
CA PRO A 22 0.68 11.09 22.57
C PRO A 22 0.81 12.45 23.29
N GLN A 23 1.26 13.49 22.60
CA GLN A 23 1.58 14.77 23.23
C GLN A 23 0.41 15.74 23.25
N HIS A 24 -0.50 15.66 22.28
CA HIS A 24 -1.65 16.54 22.22
C HIS A 24 -2.76 15.97 21.32
N GLU A 25 -4.00 15.97 21.81
CA GLU A 25 -5.18 15.43 21.09
C GLU A 25 -5.41 16.05 19.69
N ILE A 26 -4.98 17.29 19.47
CA ILE A 26 -5.07 17.96 18.16
C ILE A 26 -4.37 17.18 17.05
N VAL A 27 -3.31 16.43 17.38
CA VAL A 27 -2.50 15.71 16.38
C VAL A 27 -3.33 14.59 15.74
N GLU A 28 -4.10 13.86 16.54
CA GLU A 28 -5.03 12.84 16.04
C GLU A 28 -6.14 13.48 15.20
N LYS A 29 -6.69 14.61 15.64
CA LYS A 29 -7.70 15.37 14.88
C LYS A 29 -7.16 15.82 13.52
N ILE A 30 -5.90 16.25 13.44
CA ILE A 30 -5.23 16.64 12.18
C ILE A 30 -5.04 15.43 11.26
N LEU A 31 -4.59 14.29 11.80
CA LEU A 31 -4.43 13.05 11.02
C LEU A 31 -5.78 12.62 10.41
N HIS A 32 -6.83 12.63 11.23
CA HIS A 32 -8.18 12.29 10.78
C HIS A 32 -8.71 13.28 9.73
N TYR A 33 -8.55 14.59 9.95
CA TYR A 33 -8.95 15.62 8.99
C TYR A 33 -8.27 15.43 7.63
N ARG A 34 -6.96 15.13 7.61
CA ARG A 34 -6.21 14.91 6.37
C ARG A 34 -6.68 13.66 5.63
N GLN A 35 -7.01 12.60 6.37
CA GLN A 35 -7.59 11.40 5.78
C GLN A 35 -8.92 11.72 5.10
N LEU A 36 -9.86 12.34 5.81
CA LEU A 36 -11.16 12.73 5.26
C LEU A 36 -11.02 13.69 4.08
N GLY A 37 -10.17 14.70 4.22
CA GLY A 37 -9.90 15.66 3.15
C GLY A 37 -9.33 15.00 1.90
N LYS A 38 -8.49 13.97 2.03
CA LYS A 38 -7.99 13.21 0.87
C LYS A 38 -9.08 12.37 0.23
N LEU A 39 -9.94 11.72 1.02
CA LEU A 39 -11.11 10.98 0.54
C LEU A 39 -12.04 11.89 -0.26
N GLN A 40 -12.42 13.03 0.30
CA GLN A 40 -13.30 14.00 -0.35
C GLN A 40 -12.66 14.58 -1.62
N SER A 41 -11.50 15.23 -1.50
CA SER A 41 -10.91 15.97 -2.62
C SER A 41 -10.48 15.10 -3.79
N THR A 42 -9.80 13.97 -3.51
CA THR A 42 -9.18 13.16 -4.56
C THR A 42 -10.12 12.09 -5.08
N TYR A 43 -10.82 11.40 -4.20
CA TYR A 43 -11.58 10.21 -4.59
C TYR A 43 -13.06 10.49 -4.81
N ILE A 44 -13.66 11.46 -4.12
CA ILE A 44 -15.06 11.84 -4.37
C ILE A 44 -15.12 12.90 -5.46
N GLU A 45 -14.65 14.12 -5.16
CA GLU A 45 -14.70 15.25 -6.09
C GLU A 45 -13.87 15.00 -7.35
N GLY A 46 -12.71 14.35 -7.20
CA GLY A 46 -11.84 14.01 -8.32
C GLY A 46 -12.46 13.02 -9.30
N LEU A 47 -13.12 11.95 -8.81
CA LEU A 47 -13.79 10.97 -9.68
C LEU A 47 -15.04 11.56 -10.35
N LEU A 48 -15.83 12.34 -9.60
CA LEU A 48 -17.03 13.00 -10.13
C LEU A 48 -16.73 14.00 -11.26
N LYS A 49 -15.52 14.56 -11.32
CA LYS A 49 -15.11 15.46 -12.41
C LYS A 49 -14.79 14.75 -13.72
N VAL A 50 -14.49 13.46 -13.68
CA VAL A 50 -14.01 12.68 -14.85
C VAL A 50 -14.95 11.55 -15.25
N VAL A 51 -16.08 11.40 -14.54
CA VAL A 51 -17.13 10.47 -14.93
C VAL A 51 -17.84 11.00 -16.18
N HIS A 52 -18.03 10.14 -17.17
CA HIS A 52 -18.77 10.48 -18.37
C HIS A 52 -20.27 10.53 -18.05
N HIS A 53 -20.90 11.69 -18.25
CA HIS A 53 -22.29 11.93 -17.83
C HIS A 53 -23.31 10.96 -18.44
N ASP A 54 -23.15 10.57 -19.70
CA ASP A 54 -24.14 9.72 -20.37
C ASP A 54 -24.01 8.23 -20.01
N THR A 55 -22.82 7.77 -19.61
CA THR A 55 -22.53 6.34 -19.41
C THR A 55 -22.25 5.98 -17.96
N ASN A 56 -22.04 6.98 -17.09
CA ASN A 56 -21.55 6.82 -15.72
C ASN A 56 -20.25 6.00 -15.62
N LYS A 57 -19.42 6.01 -16.67
CA LYS A 57 -18.12 5.32 -16.71
C LYS A 57 -16.97 6.31 -16.52
N VAL A 58 -15.90 5.83 -15.89
CA VAL A 58 -14.61 6.52 -15.83
C VAL A 58 -13.62 5.81 -16.76
N HIS A 59 -12.90 6.58 -17.59
CA HIS A 59 -12.01 6.05 -18.61
C HIS A 59 -10.56 6.42 -18.28
N THR A 60 -9.86 5.54 -17.56
CA THR A 60 -8.45 5.77 -17.22
C THR A 60 -7.54 5.58 -18.44
N ILE A 61 -6.40 6.29 -18.43
CA ILE A 61 -5.31 6.10 -19.38
C ILE A 61 -4.21 5.29 -18.70
N PHE A 62 -3.87 4.14 -19.28
CA PHE A 62 -2.72 3.35 -18.84
C PHE A 62 -1.48 3.75 -19.62
N ASN A 63 -0.52 4.38 -18.94
CA ASN A 63 0.75 4.74 -19.54
C ASN A 63 1.71 3.56 -19.45
N GLN A 64 2.05 3.00 -20.61
CA GLN A 64 2.93 1.83 -20.72
C GLN A 64 4.42 2.20 -20.80
N ALA A 65 4.74 3.39 -21.32
CA ALA A 65 6.12 3.82 -21.60
C ALA A 65 6.64 4.91 -20.64
N LEU A 66 6.13 4.95 -19.40
CA LEU A 66 6.48 5.99 -18.42
C LEU A 66 7.44 5.52 -17.32
N THR A 67 7.20 4.36 -16.73
CA THR A 67 7.96 3.93 -15.54
C THR A 67 9.27 3.25 -15.94
N GLN A 68 10.32 3.46 -15.15
CA GLN A 68 11.64 2.84 -15.40
C GLN A 68 11.64 1.31 -15.14
N THR A 69 10.70 0.82 -14.33
CA THR A 69 10.61 -0.60 -13.94
C THR A 69 9.66 -1.41 -14.83
N GLY A 70 9.04 -0.79 -15.84
CA GLY A 70 8.08 -1.45 -16.73
C GLY A 70 6.67 -1.61 -16.15
N ARG A 71 6.39 -1.08 -14.95
CA ARG A 71 5.01 -1.00 -14.41
C ARG A 71 4.14 -0.06 -15.23
N LEU A 72 2.86 -0.39 -15.38
CA LEU A 72 1.86 0.56 -15.88
C LEU A 72 1.62 1.65 -14.83
N SER A 73 1.40 2.89 -15.28
CA SER A 73 0.77 3.92 -14.45
C SER A 73 -0.63 4.24 -14.97
N SER A 74 -1.52 4.67 -14.08
CA SER A 74 -2.90 5.03 -14.40
C SER A 74 -3.12 6.53 -14.13
N THR A 75 -3.68 7.23 -15.12
CA THR A 75 -3.97 8.67 -15.05
C THR A 75 -5.38 8.98 -15.55
N GLU A 76 -5.95 10.10 -15.06
CA GLU A 76 -7.23 10.67 -15.53
C GLU A 76 -8.44 9.70 -15.58
N PRO A 77 -8.86 9.09 -14.46
CA PRO A 77 -8.30 9.15 -13.11
C PRO A 77 -7.29 8.03 -12.84
N ASN A 78 -6.52 8.15 -11.76
CA ASN A 78 -5.68 7.04 -11.27
C ASN A 78 -6.55 6.01 -10.55
N LEU A 79 -6.70 4.83 -11.14
CA LEU A 79 -7.49 3.71 -10.60
C LEU A 79 -6.64 2.67 -9.86
N GLN A 80 -5.31 2.81 -9.86
CA GLN A 80 -4.40 1.89 -9.17
C GLN A 80 -4.29 2.19 -7.66
N ASN A 81 -4.57 3.42 -7.24
CA ASN A 81 -4.40 3.88 -5.85
C ASN A 81 -5.72 4.10 -5.09
N ILE A 82 -6.80 3.40 -5.47
CA ILE A 82 -8.08 3.48 -4.77
C ILE A 82 -7.95 2.90 -3.34
N PRO A 83 -8.40 3.61 -2.29
CA PRO A 83 -8.14 3.21 -0.90
C PRO A 83 -8.68 1.83 -0.56
N ILE A 84 -7.97 1.11 0.30
CA ILE A 84 -8.33 -0.26 0.76
C ILE A 84 -8.03 -0.53 2.24
N ARG A 85 -7.03 0.17 2.80
CA ARG A 85 -6.49 -0.13 4.14
C ARG A 85 -7.45 0.23 5.27
N LEU A 86 -8.05 1.42 5.20
CA LEU A 86 -8.98 1.92 6.21
C LEU A 86 -10.42 1.70 5.74
N GLU A 87 -11.32 1.45 6.68
CA GLU A 87 -12.70 1.08 6.38
C GLU A 87 -13.43 2.22 5.65
N GLU A 88 -13.28 3.46 6.11
CA GLU A 88 -13.90 4.65 5.52
C GLU A 88 -13.47 4.84 4.06
N GLY A 89 -12.18 4.62 3.78
CA GLY A 89 -11.65 4.68 2.42
C GLY A 89 -12.10 3.50 1.57
N ARG A 90 -12.23 2.30 2.15
CA ARG A 90 -12.68 1.10 1.45
C ARG A 90 -14.10 1.25 0.91
N LYS A 91 -14.97 2.01 1.59
CA LYS A 91 -16.33 2.31 1.13
C LYS A 91 -16.37 3.00 -0.23
N ILE A 92 -15.33 3.74 -0.63
CA ILE A 92 -15.22 4.31 -1.99
C ILE A 92 -15.29 3.23 -3.07
N ARG A 93 -14.77 2.02 -2.82
CA ARG A 93 -14.81 0.92 -3.79
C ARG A 93 -16.23 0.44 -4.09
N GLN A 94 -17.20 0.70 -3.21
CA GLN A 94 -18.61 0.36 -3.43
C GLN A 94 -19.23 1.19 -4.56
N ALA A 95 -18.64 2.34 -4.91
CA ALA A 95 -19.08 3.15 -6.05
C ALA A 95 -18.67 2.55 -7.40
N PHE A 96 -17.75 1.59 -7.43
CA PHE A 96 -17.37 0.86 -8.63
C PHE A 96 -18.28 -0.36 -8.75
N VAL A 97 -19.19 -0.31 -9.73
CA VAL A 97 -20.20 -1.34 -9.96
C VAL A 97 -20.01 -1.99 -11.33
N PRO A 98 -20.52 -3.20 -11.54
CA PRO A 98 -20.58 -3.80 -12.87
C PRO A 98 -21.31 -2.89 -13.86
N SER A 99 -20.89 -2.91 -15.12
CA SER A 99 -21.47 -2.05 -16.15
C SER A 99 -22.83 -2.52 -16.68
N GLU A 100 -23.21 -3.77 -16.39
CA GLU A 100 -24.43 -4.41 -16.88
C GLU A 100 -25.19 -5.07 -15.71
N PRO A 101 -26.52 -5.24 -15.83
CA PRO A 101 -27.31 -6.02 -14.88
C PRO A 101 -26.79 -7.46 -14.77
N ASP A 102 -26.92 -8.05 -13.58
CA ASP A 102 -26.53 -9.44 -13.26
C ASP A 102 -25.03 -9.77 -13.42
N TRP A 103 -24.19 -8.79 -13.71
CA TRP A 103 -22.73 -8.97 -13.73
C TRP A 103 -22.13 -8.84 -12.33
N VAL A 104 -20.92 -9.36 -12.18
CA VAL A 104 -20.17 -9.32 -10.91
C VAL A 104 -18.76 -8.78 -11.14
N ILE A 105 -18.17 -8.20 -10.10
CA ILE A 105 -16.76 -7.80 -10.10
C ILE A 105 -15.93 -9.00 -9.64
N PHE A 106 -14.99 -9.42 -10.48
CA PHE A 106 -13.99 -10.43 -10.12
C PHE A 106 -12.62 -9.77 -9.98
N SER A 107 -11.90 -10.10 -8.90
CA SER A 107 -10.56 -9.59 -8.63
C SER A 107 -9.64 -10.74 -8.23
N ALA A 108 -8.47 -10.79 -8.87
CA ALA A 108 -7.40 -11.72 -8.54
C ALA A 108 -6.11 -10.93 -8.35
N ASP A 109 -5.35 -11.26 -7.31
CA ASP A 109 -4.08 -10.64 -6.97
C ASP A 109 -3.03 -11.73 -6.73
N TYR A 110 -1.79 -11.47 -7.12
CA TYR A 110 -0.72 -12.43 -6.88
C TYR A 110 -0.29 -12.43 -5.41
N SER A 111 -0.29 -13.59 -4.78
CA SER A 111 0.25 -13.75 -3.43
C SER A 111 1.78 -13.57 -3.43
N GLN A 112 2.23 -12.38 -3.01
CA GLN A 112 3.63 -12.04 -2.75
C GLN A 112 4.57 -12.23 -3.96
N ILE A 113 4.13 -11.86 -5.17
CA ILE A 113 4.90 -12.06 -6.40
C ILE A 113 6.32 -11.49 -6.35
N GLU A 114 6.51 -10.32 -5.75
CA GLU A 114 7.83 -9.66 -5.65
C GLU A 114 8.82 -10.51 -4.84
N LEU A 115 8.38 -11.11 -3.73
CA LEU A 115 9.23 -11.98 -2.91
C LEU A 115 9.48 -13.33 -3.59
N ARG A 116 8.51 -13.86 -4.35
CA ARG A 116 8.70 -15.08 -5.15
C ARG A 116 9.73 -14.85 -6.25
N VAL A 117 9.68 -13.70 -6.93
CA VAL A 117 10.69 -13.30 -7.92
C VAL A 117 12.05 -13.09 -7.26
N LEU A 118 12.10 -12.46 -6.08
CA LEU A 118 13.34 -12.32 -5.32
C LEU A 118 13.95 -13.68 -4.97
N ALA A 119 13.14 -14.64 -4.46
CA ALA A 119 13.60 -16.00 -4.16
C ALA A 119 14.21 -16.67 -5.39
N HIS A 120 13.56 -16.51 -6.55
CA HIS A 120 14.04 -17.05 -7.81
C HIS A 120 15.36 -16.41 -8.27
N ILE A 121 15.47 -15.09 -8.24
CA ILE A 121 16.66 -14.35 -8.71
C ILE A 121 17.84 -14.56 -7.76
N ALA A 122 17.61 -14.54 -6.45
CA ALA A 122 18.64 -14.73 -5.43
C ALA A 122 19.07 -16.20 -5.31
N ASN A 123 18.28 -17.14 -5.84
CA ASN A 123 18.44 -18.58 -5.68
C ASN A 123 18.60 -18.98 -4.20
N ASP A 124 17.84 -18.33 -3.31
CA ASP A 124 17.87 -18.59 -1.88
C ASP A 124 17.05 -19.83 -1.56
N GLU A 125 17.72 -20.92 -1.16
CA GLU A 125 17.07 -22.21 -0.91
C GLU A 125 16.02 -22.13 0.20
N ASN A 126 16.26 -21.33 1.25
CA ASN A 126 15.31 -21.19 2.35
C ASN A 126 14.03 -20.46 1.90
N LEU A 127 14.19 -19.40 1.10
CA LEU A 127 13.07 -18.60 0.58
C LEU A 127 12.28 -19.39 -0.47
N ILE A 128 12.97 -20.14 -1.34
CA ILE A 128 12.35 -21.03 -2.33
C ILE A 128 11.56 -22.12 -1.62
N ASP A 129 12.14 -22.77 -0.60
CA ASP A 129 11.49 -23.83 0.16
C ASP A 129 10.24 -23.32 0.88
N ALA A 130 10.34 -22.16 1.52
CA ALA A 130 9.21 -21.50 2.15
C ALA A 130 8.06 -21.25 1.17
N PHE A 131 8.34 -20.82 -0.07
CA PHE A 131 7.32 -20.63 -1.09
C PHE A 131 6.78 -21.92 -1.70
N ARG A 132 7.56 -23.01 -1.72
CA ARG A 132 7.13 -24.34 -2.18
C ARG A 132 6.20 -25.02 -1.19
N HIS A 133 6.43 -24.79 0.10
CA HIS A 133 5.61 -25.32 1.20
C HIS A 133 4.51 -24.35 1.65
N ASP A 134 4.30 -23.25 0.93
CA ASP A 134 3.31 -22.19 1.21
C ASP A 134 3.36 -21.66 2.66
N LEU A 135 4.58 -21.58 3.21
CA LEU A 135 4.82 -21.05 4.55
C LEU A 135 4.61 -19.53 4.56
N ASP A 136 4.18 -19.00 5.71
CA ASP A 136 4.11 -17.56 5.91
C ASP A 136 5.52 -16.98 5.98
N ILE A 137 5.97 -16.40 4.87
CA ILE A 137 7.29 -15.82 4.73
C ILE A 137 7.60 -14.77 5.81
N HIS A 138 6.60 -14.02 6.28
CA HIS A 138 6.82 -13.00 7.30
C HIS A 138 7.03 -13.62 8.68
N THR A 139 6.37 -14.74 8.96
CA THR A 139 6.60 -15.52 10.19
C THR A 139 7.98 -16.17 10.11
N LYS A 140 8.32 -16.79 8.98
CA LYS A 140 9.64 -17.40 8.77
C LYS A 140 10.77 -16.37 8.92
N THR A 141 10.66 -15.21 8.27
CA THR A 141 11.62 -14.12 8.45
C THR A 141 11.66 -13.59 9.88
N ALA A 142 10.53 -13.57 10.59
CA ALA A 142 10.52 -13.18 12.01
C ALA A 142 11.29 -14.19 12.88
N MET A 143 11.10 -15.49 12.67
CA MET A 143 11.87 -16.53 13.35
C MET A 143 13.37 -16.35 13.13
N ASP A 144 13.76 -16.07 11.89
CA ASP A 144 15.18 -15.91 11.52
C ASP A 144 15.80 -14.63 12.10
N ILE A 145 15.06 -13.50 12.12
CA ILE A 145 15.54 -12.21 12.67
C ILE A 145 15.60 -12.21 14.20
N PHE A 146 14.57 -12.77 14.85
CA PHE A 146 14.44 -12.73 16.31
C PHE A 146 15.01 -13.97 16.99
N HIS A 147 15.44 -14.97 16.23
CA HIS A 147 15.95 -16.26 16.72
C HIS A 147 14.97 -16.96 17.66
N VAL A 148 13.70 -17.03 17.25
CA VAL A 148 12.59 -17.64 18.00
C VAL A 148 11.92 -18.75 17.20
N ASN A 149 11.25 -19.67 17.87
CA ASN A 149 10.43 -20.68 17.20
C ASN A 149 9.13 -20.08 16.65
N GLU A 150 8.44 -20.82 15.78
CA GLU A 150 7.23 -20.35 15.10
C GLU A 150 6.11 -19.95 16.09
N ASP A 151 5.94 -20.75 17.14
CA ASP A 151 4.96 -20.55 18.21
C ASP A 151 5.25 -19.34 19.11
N GLU A 152 6.49 -18.85 19.09
CA GLU A 152 6.94 -17.68 19.83
C GLU A 152 6.81 -16.38 19.01
N VAL A 153 6.47 -16.46 17.72
CA VAL A 153 6.33 -15.29 16.84
C VAL A 153 5.10 -14.47 17.24
N THR A 154 5.34 -13.31 17.83
CA THR A 154 4.28 -12.37 18.16
C THR A 154 3.77 -11.61 16.91
N PRO A 155 2.52 -11.09 16.94
CA PRO A 155 2.00 -10.24 15.86
C PRO A 155 2.85 -9.00 15.57
N ASN A 156 3.57 -8.49 16.58
CA ASN A 156 4.48 -7.36 16.43
C ASN A 156 5.78 -7.77 15.70
N MET A 157 6.38 -8.91 16.07
CA MET A 157 7.55 -9.47 15.37
C MET A 157 7.25 -9.71 13.89
N ARG A 158 6.11 -10.34 13.59
CA ARG A 158 5.65 -10.55 12.21
C ARG A 158 5.47 -9.23 11.44
N ARG A 159 4.95 -8.19 12.10
CA ARG A 159 4.79 -6.85 11.49
C ARG A 159 6.14 -6.22 11.15
N GLN A 160 7.13 -6.35 12.04
CA GLN A 160 8.48 -5.85 11.81
C GLN A 160 9.18 -6.62 10.69
N ALA A 161 9.08 -7.94 10.66
CA ALA A 161 9.61 -8.78 9.59
C ALA A 161 8.98 -8.43 8.23
N LYS A 162 7.65 -8.26 8.18
CA LYS A 162 6.97 -7.78 6.96
C LYS A 162 7.51 -6.43 6.48
N ALA A 163 7.76 -5.49 7.39
CA ALA A 163 8.34 -4.20 7.04
C ALA A 163 9.78 -4.35 6.52
N ALA A 164 10.58 -5.25 7.09
CA ALA A 164 11.92 -5.57 6.63
C ALA A 164 11.92 -6.19 5.21
N CYS A 165 11.04 -7.17 4.93
CA CYS A 165 10.86 -7.73 3.59
C CYS A 165 10.46 -6.66 2.57
N LEU A 166 9.58 -5.72 2.95
CA LEU A 166 9.20 -4.63 2.07
C LEU A 166 10.38 -3.68 1.82
N ALA A 167 11.16 -3.39 2.86
CA ALA A 167 12.34 -2.53 2.76
C ALA A 167 13.40 -3.16 1.84
N SER A 168 13.70 -4.46 1.96
CA SER A 168 14.71 -5.11 1.11
C SER A 168 14.36 -5.06 -0.39
N LEU A 169 13.07 -5.16 -0.73
CA LEU A 169 12.58 -4.98 -2.11
C LEU A 169 12.77 -3.55 -2.64
N HIS A 170 12.72 -2.54 -1.77
CA HIS A 170 12.72 -1.12 -2.17
C HIS A 170 14.05 -0.39 -1.90
N LEU A 171 14.95 -0.94 -1.08
CA LEU A 171 16.22 -0.33 -0.68
C LEU A 171 17.19 -0.10 -1.85
N HIS A 172 17.02 -0.82 -2.97
CA HIS A 172 17.78 -0.59 -4.19
C HIS A 172 17.27 0.60 -5.06
N SER A 173 16.26 1.35 -4.61
CA SER A 173 15.74 2.51 -5.36
C SER A 173 16.33 3.86 -4.95
N HIS A 174 17.20 3.91 -3.93
CA HIS A 174 17.84 5.14 -3.44
C HIS A 174 19.35 5.25 -3.73
N GLU A 175 19.94 4.31 -4.46
CA GLU A 175 21.37 4.36 -4.86
C GLU A 175 21.61 4.81 -6.31
N LYS A 176 20.70 5.59 -6.90
CA LYS A 176 20.95 6.28 -8.18
C LYS A 176 20.48 7.73 -8.15
#